data_AF-A0A2G2L6Q3-F1
#
_entry.id   AF-A0A2G2L6Q3-F1
#
_cell.length_a   1.000
_cell.length_b   1.000
_cell.length_c   1.000
_cell.angle_alpha   90.00
_cell.angle_beta   90.00
_cell.angle_gamma   90.00
#
_symmetry.space_group_name_H-M   'P 1'
#
loop_
_entity.id
_entity.type
_entity.pdbx_description
1 polymer ?
#
loop_
_entity_poly.entity_id
_entity_poly.type
_entity_poly.pdbx_seq_one_letter_code
_entity_poly.pdbx_strand_id
1 'polypeptide(L)'
;MSRQNITNFQEIPNVGKAIEVKLNLLGFSKPVELIEKDPYEMYYDLCRILNKDCDPCLLDVFISAVRYMEGGPSKKWWEFTEERKIKLSGLS
;
A
#
# COMPACT_ATOMS: atom_id res chain seq x y z
N MET A 1 -11.22 -8.04 15.00
CA MET A 1 -11.43 -6.58 14.96
C MET A 1 -11.83 -6.21 13.55
N SER A 2 -12.92 -5.45 13.37
CA SER A 2 -13.27 -4.93 12.04
C SER A 2 -12.21 -3.93 11.59
N ARG A 3 -11.71 -4.06 10.36
CA ARG A 3 -10.75 -3.09 9.78
C ARG A 3 -11.35 -1.68 9.66
N GLN A 4 -12.67 -1.57 9.73
CA GLN A 4 -13.40 -0.31 9.79
C GLN A 4 -13.11 0.53 11.05
N ASN A 5 -12.58 -0.08 12.13
CA ASN A 5 -12.25 0.64 13.36
C ASN A 5 -10.85 1.27 13.35
N ILE A 6 -10.06 1.04 12.30
CA ILE A 6 -8.72 1.61 12.17
C ILE A 6 -8.86 3.03 11.62
N THR A 7 -8.47 4.02 12.41
CA THR A 7 -8.71 5.44 12.09
C THR A 7 -7.43 6.18 11.71
N ASN A 8 -6.26 5.67 12.09
CA ASN A 8 -4.97 6.23 11.73
C ASN A 8 -4.19 5.28 10.82
N PHE A 9 -3.59 5.81 9.76
CA PHE A 9 -2.72 5.03 8.86
C PHE A 9 -1.59 4.32 9.58
N GLN A 10 -1.03 4.92 10.64
CA GLN A 10 0.09 4.36 11.39
C GLN A 10 -0.28 3.14 12.26
N GLU A 11 -1.58 2.82 12.38
CA GLU A 11 -2.05 1.58 13.00
C GLU A 11 -1.97 0.39 12.01
N ILE A 12 -1.80 0.65 10.71
CA ILE A 12 -1.59 -0.39 9.71
C ILE A 12 -0.13 -0.89 9.81
N PRO A 13 0.11 -2.22 9.84
CA PRO A 13 1.47 -2.76 9.78
C PRO A 13 2.27 -2.21 8.60
N ASN A 14 3.56 -1.92 8.84
CA ASN A 14 4.50 -1.36 7.86
C ASN A 14 4.23 0.11 7.45
N VAL A 15 3.18 0.76 7.97
CA VAL A 15 2.86 2.15 7.64
C VAL A 15 3.39 3.06 8.74
N GLY A 16 4.54 3.70 8.50
CA GLY A 16 5.06 4.79 9.32
C GLY A 16 4.67 6.16 8.78
N LYS A 17 5.07 7.24 9.46
CA LYS A 17 4.78 8.63 9.05
C LYS A 17 5.14 8.93 7.59
N ALA A 18 6.27 8.38 7.10
CA ALA A 18 6.70 8.57 5.72
C ALA A 18 5.80 7.90 4.67
N ILE A 19 5.06 6.85 5.05
CA ILE A 19 4.10 6.17 4.18
C ILE A 19 2.75 6.91 4.26
N GLU A 20 2.34 7.32 5.46
CA GLU A 20 1.15 8.18 5.65
C GLU A 20 1.20 9.42 4.76
N VAL A 21 2.33 10.14 4.70
CA VAL A 21 2.48 11.32 3.82
C VAL A 21 2.24 10.97 2.35
N LYS A 22 2.68 9.79 1.90
CA LYS A 22 2.46 9.34 0.51
C LYS A 22 1.00 8.98 0.24
N LEU A 23 0.33 8.35 1.21
CA LEU A 23 -1.11 8.06 1.12
C LEU A 23 -1.93 9.35 1.07
N ASN A 24 -1.54 10.36 1.87
CA ASN A 24 -2.16 11.68 1.83
C ASN A 24 -1.92 12.38 0.47
N LEU A 25 -0.74 12.24 -0.13
CA LEU A 25 -0.44 12.76 -1.48
C LEU A 25 -1.30 12.10 -2.56
N LEU A 26 -1.66 10.82 -2.38
CA LEU A 26 -2.60 10.09 -3.24
C LEU A 26 -4.08 10.46 -2.98
N GLY A 27 -4.35 11.37 -2.03
CA GLY A 27 -5.70 11.83 -1.70
C GLY A 27 -6.44 10.97 -0.67
N PHE A 28 -5.78 9.98 -0.06
CA PHE A 28 -6.39 9.21 1.02
C PHE A 28 -6.30 9.96 2.34
N SER A 29 -7.43 10.07 3.04
CA SER A 29 -7.56 10.70 4.34
C SER A 29 -7.75 9.70 5.48
N LYS A 30 -8.23 8.49 5.17
CA LYS A 30 -8.56 7.45 6.17
C LYS A 30 -8.12 6.05 5.73
N PRO A 31 -7.68 5.18 6.66
CA PRO A 31 -7.32 3.78 6.37
C PRO A 31 -8.38 3.00 5.60
N VAL A 32 -9.65 3.17 5.94
CA VAL A 32 -10.78 2.45 5.31
C VAL A 32 -10.88 2.68 3.80
N GLU A 33 -10.36 3.81 3.31
CA GLU A 33 -10.37 4.15 1.88
C GLU A 33 -9.37 3.31 1.06
N LEU A 34 -8.48 2.56 1.72
CA LEU A 34 -7.57 1.60 1.08
C LEU A 34 -8.26 0.28 0.70
N ILE A 35 -9.43 -0.01 1.26
CA ILE A 35 -10.21 -1.20 0.92
C ILE A 35 -10.61 -1.11 -0.56
N GLU A 36 -10.47 -2.23 -1.29
CA GLU A 36 -10.73 -2.34 -2.74
C GLU A 36 -9.84 -1.45 -3.63
N LYS A 37 -8.79 -0.83 -3.08
CA LYS A 37 -7.82 -0.09 -3.89
C LYS A 37 -6.82 -1.04 -4.53
N ASP A 38 -6.44 -0.72 -5.76
CA ASP A 38 -5.35 -1.41 -6.43
C ASP A 38 -4.01 -0.79 -5.97
N PRO A 39 -3.17 -1.53 -5.21
CA PRO A 39 -1.89 -1.02 -4.75
C PRO A 39 -0.89 -0.74 -5.89
N TYR A 40 -1.06 -1.39 -7.04
CA TYR A 40 -0.22 -1.18 -8.23
C TYR A 40 -0.56 0.17 -8.88
N GLU A 41 -1.84 0.49 -9.05
CA GLU A 41 -2.26 1.81 -9.54
C GLU A 41 -1.85 2.92 -8.56
N MET A 42 -2.05 2.71 -7.25
CA MET A 42 -1.59 3.65 -6.22
C MET A 42 -0.09 3.96 -6.34
N TYR A 43 0.74 2.95 -6.62
CA TYR A 43 2.17 3.13 -6.81
C TYR A 43 2.48 3.95 -8.07
N TYR A 44 1.86 3.61 -9.20
CA TYR A 44 2.08 4.34 -10.46
C TYR A 44 1.62 5.79 -10.37
N ASP A 45 0.48 6.06 -9.74
CA ASP A 45 -0.02 7.41 -9.53
C ASP A 45 0.91 8.22 -8.63
N LEU A 46 1.48 7.61 -7.59
CA LEU A 46 2.44 8.30 -6.75
C LEU A 46 3.74 8.63 -7.53
N CYS A 47 4.26 7.69 -8.33
CA CYS A 47 5.41 7.96 -9.20
C CYS A 47 5.14 9.15 -10.13
N ARG A 48 3.94 9.21 -10.73
CA ARG A 48 3.50 10.33 -11.58
C ARG A 48 3.44 11.64 -10.79
N ILE A 49 2.81 11.65 -9.62
CA ILE A 49 2.70 12.84 -8.75
C ILE A 49 4.07 13.37 -8.35
N LEU A 50 5.01 12.47 -8.03
CA LEU A 50 6.38 12.84 -7.63
C LEU A 50 7.29 13.14 -8.83
N ASN A 51 6.82 12.94 -10.06
CA ASN A 51 7.58 13.06 -11.29
C ASN A 51 8.92 12.30 -11.25
N LYS A 52 8.91 11.08 -10.70
CA LYS A 52 10.08 10.21 -10.60
C LYS A 52 9.68 8.75 -10.40
N ASP A 53 10.62 7.86 -10.73
CA ASP A 53 10.51 6.46 -10.35
C ASP A 53 10.67 6.31 -8.83
N CYS A 54 9.66 5.73 -8.19
CA CYS A 54 9.76 5.36 -6.78
C CYS A 54 10.55 4.06 -6.62
N ASP A 55 11.03 3.80 -5.40
CA ASP A 55 11.63 2.52 -5.08
C ASP A 55 10.54 1.41 -5.12
N PRO A 56 10.76 0.28 -5.81
CA PRO A 56 9.78 -0.80 -5.89
C PRO A 56 9.37 -1.40 -4.53
N CYS A 57 10.17 -1.30 -3.48
CA CYS A 57 9.77 -1.75 -2.13
C CYS A 57 8.58 -0.95 -1.59
N LEU A 58 8.33 0.25 -2.10
CA LEU A 58 7.15 1.03 -1.75
C LEU A 58 5.86 0.35 -2.22
N LEU A 59 5.88 -0.29 -3.39
CA LEU A 59 4.75 -1.08 -3.87
C LEU A 59 4.47 -2.27 -2.93
N ASP A 60 5.52 -2.92 -2.42
CA ASP A 60 5.36 -4.02 -1.45
C ASP A 60 4.67 -3.53 -0.15
N VAL A 61 4.96 -2.30 0.27
CA VAL A 61 4.28 -1.66 1.41
C VAL A 61 2.81 -1.36 1.08
N PHE A 62 2.50 -0.87 -0.12
CA PHE A 62 1.12 -0.61 -0.54
C PHE A 62 0.30 -1.90 -0.65
N ILE A 63 0.86 -2.97 -1.23
CA ILE A 63 0.24 -4.30 -1.25
C ILE A 63 -0.05 -4.74 0.18
N SER A 64 0.95 -4.68 1.07
CA SER A 64 0.76 -5.03 2.48
C SER A 64 -0.34 -4.23 3.17
N ALA A 65 -0.43 -2.93 2.91
CA ALA A 65 -1.41 -2.05 3.55
C ALA A 65 -2.85 -2.34 3.09
N VAL A 66 -3.05 -2.45 1.77
CA VAL A 66 -4.35 -2.80 1.17
C VAL A 66 -4.81 -4.17 1.65
N ARG A 67 -3.97 -5.21 1.51
CA ARG A 67 -4.33 -6.58 1.92
C ARG A 67 -4.67 -6.68 3.40
N TYR A 68 -3.96 -5.93 4.24
CA TYR A 68 -4.28 -5.86 5.66
C TYR A 68 -5.67 -5.23 5.88
N MET A 69 -5.96 -4.09 5.25
CA MET A 69 -7.26 -3.41 5.36
C MET A 69 -8.41 -4.23 4.77
N GLU A 70 -8.16 -5.09 3.78
CA GLU A 70 -9.11 -6.06 3.22
C GLU A 70 -9.37 -7.28 4.14
N GLY A 71 -8.71 -7.35 5.30
CA GLY A 71 -8.92 -8.41 6.30
C GLY A 71 -7.84 -9.50 6.31
N GLY A 72 -6.78 -9.35 5.52
CA GLY A 72 -5.61 -10.22 5.55
C GLY A 72 -4.83 -10.16 6.89
N PRO A 73 -3.94 -11.13 7.11
CA PRO A 73 -3.09 -11.16 8.31
C PRO A 73 -2.07 -10.02 8.30
N SER A 74 -1.57 -9.66 9.49
CA SER A 74 -0.40 -8.78 9.60
C SER A 74 0.83 -9.51 9.10
N LYS A 75 1.41 -9.03 7.99
CA LYS A 75 2.63 -9.56 7.38
C LYS A 75 3.70 -8.48 7.29
N LYS A 76 4.96 -8.88 7.21
CA LYS A 76 6.05 -7.98 6.85
C LYS A 76 5.90 -7.59 5.37
N TRP A 77 6.17 -6.33 5.02
CA TRP A 77 5.98 -5.86 3.65
C TRP A 77 6.77 -6.68 2.61
N TRP A 78 7.98 -7.14 2.95
CA TRP A 78 8.82 -7.89 2.01
C TRP A 78 8.28 -9.29 1.69
N GLU A 79 7.31 -9.81 2.44
CA GLU A 79 6.62 -11.06 2.09
C GLU A 79 5.79 -10.92 0.79
N PHE A 80 5.52 -9.70 0.34
CA PHE A 80 4.82 -9.40 -0.92
C PHE A 80 5.77 -9.16 -2.10
N THR A 81 7.10 -9.21 -1.89
CA THR A 81 8.11 -9.00 -2.95
C THR A 81 7.91 -9.94 -4.13
N GLU A 82 7.59 -11.21 -3.87
CA GLU A 82 7.40 -12.21 -4.92
C GLU A 82 6.12 -11.95 -5.71
N GLU A 83 5.02 -11.60 -5.03
CA GLU A 83 3.77 -11.19 -5.68
C GLU A 83 4.01 -10.02 -6.64
N ARG A 84 4.71 -8.98 -6.19
CA ARG A 84 5.06 -7.83 -7.04
C ARG A 84 5.88 -8.26 -8.24
N LYS A 85 6.92 -9.08 -8.06
CA LYS A 85 7.79 -9.51 -9.16
C LYS A 85 7.01 -10.25 -10.24
N ILE A 86 6.18 -11.21 -9.84
CA ILE A 86 5.32 -11.98 -10.75
C ILE A 86 4.38 -11.04 -11.51
N LYS A 87 3.70 -10.14 -10.79
CA LYS A 87 2.74 -9.20 -11.39
C LYS A 87 3.40 -8.26 -12.41
N LEU A 88 4.60 -7.76 -12.11
CA LEU A 88 5.31 -6.80 -12.96
C LEU A 88 6.11 -7.46 -14.10
N SER A 89 6.50 -8.73 -13.97
CA SER A 89 7.18 -9.46 -15.05
C SER A 89 6.23 -9.93 -16.16
N GLY A 90 4.91 -9.72 -16.02
CA GLY A 90 3.91 -10.23 -16.96
C GLY A 90 3.80 -11.75 -16.98
N LEU A 91 4.32 -12.43 -15.95
CA LEU A 91 4.16 -13.87 -15.79
C LEU A 91 2.81 -14.08 -15.10
N SER A 92 1.79 -14.33 -15.91
CA SER A 92 0.45 -14.76 -15.48
C SER A 92 0.34 -16.28 -15.47
#